data_AF-A0A945QWK2-F1
#
_entry.id   AF-A0A945QWK2-F1
#
_cell.length_a   1.000
_cell.length_b   1.000
_cell.length_c   1.000
_cell.angle_alpha   90.00
_cell.angle_beta   90.00
_cell.angle_gamma   90.00
#
_symmetry.space_group_name_H-M   'P 1'
#
loop_
_entity.id
_entity.type
_entity.pdbx_description
1 polymer ?
#
loop_
_entity_poly.entity_id
_entity_poly.type
_entity_poly.pdbx_seq_one_letter_code
_entity_poly.pdbx_strand_id
1 'polypeptide(L)'
;MASEVAQRINDLSGPEKAAIIMLALGQDHGSQLWPLMDDEEIRDISMAMSSLGKIEPEVIEFLVVDFATQMSTTGSIVGSMDSTER
;
A
#
# COMPACT_ATOMS: atom_id res chain seq x y z
N MET A 1 21.08 -6.10 4.69
CA MET A 1 19.83 -6.84 4.92
C MET A 1 18.73 -5.91 5.43
N ALA A 2 18.53 -5.70 6.75
CA ALA A 2 17.45 -4.82 7.24
C ALA A 2 17.55 -3.35 6.76
N SER A 3 18.77 -2.82 6.66
CA SER A 3 19.02 -1.47 6.13
C SER A 3 18.69 -1.32 4.65
N GLU A 4 18.80 -2.40 3.88
CA GLU A 4 18.64 -2.41 2.42
C GLU A 4 17.16 -2.48 2.05
N VAL A 5 16.38 -3.30 2.77
CA VAL A 5 14.91 -3.32 2.68
C VAL A 5 14.33 -1.95 3.02
N ALA A 6 14.76 -1.34 4.14
CA ALA A 6 14.29 -0.03 4.55
C ALA A 6 14.62 1.07 3.51
N GLN A 7 15.82 1.03 2.93
CA GLN A 7 16.20 1.94 1.86
C GLN A 7 15.33 1.72 0.61
N ARG A 8 15.14 0.47 0.20
CA ARG A 8 14.29 0.13 -0.95
C ARG A 8 12.87 0.65 -0.77
N ILE A 9 12.30 0.55 0.42
CA ILE A 9 10.95 1.05 0.73
C ILE A 9 10.87 2.58 0.63
N ASN A 10 11.92 3.29 1.03
CA ASN A 10 11.99 4.75 0.94
C ASN A 10 12.12 5.23 -0.51
N ASP A 11 12.71 4.41 -1.38
CA ASP A 11 12.85 4.70 -2.81
C ASP A 11 11.56 4.46 -3.59
N LEU A 12 10.59 3.72 -3.02
CA LEU A 12 9.29 3.46 -3.67
C LEU A 12 8.36 4.67 -3.55
N SER A 13 7.81 5.09 -4.68
CA SER A 13 6.71 6.04 -4.78
C SER A 13 5.37 5.45 -4.34
N GLY A 14 4.37 6.30 -4.11
CA GLY A 14 3.00 5.86 -3.78
C GLY A 14 2.41 4.85 -4.79
N PRO A 15 2.42 5.15 -6.10
CA PRO A 15 1.95 4.21 -7.12
C PRO A 15 2.72 2.88 -7.15
N GLU A 16 4.03 2.90 -6.90
CA GLU A 16 4.84 1.66 -6.81
C GLU A 16 4.46 0.82 -5.60
N LYS A 17 4.22 1.45 -4.43
CA LYS A 17 3.71 0.75 -3.24
C LYS A 17 2.33 0.15 -3.49
N ALA A 18 1.42 0.91 -4.12
CA ALA A 18 0.09 0.43 -4.49
C ALA A 18 0.17 -0.74 -5.48
N ALA A 19 1.03 -0.65 -6.50
CA ALA A 19 1.27 -1.71 -7.46
C ALA A 19 1.76 -3.00 -6.79
N ILE A 20 2.69 -2.92 -5.83
CA ILE A 20 3.15 -4.09 -5.05
C ILE A 20 1.98 -4.73 -4.28
N ILE A 21 1.16 -3.93 -3.58
CA ILE A 21 -0.02 -4.45 -2.86
C ILE A 21 -1.02 -5.10 -3.82
N MET A 22 -1.35 -4.44 -4.92
CA MET A 22 -2.28 -4.95 -5.92
C MET A 22 -1.79 -6.28 -6.53
N LEU A 23 -0.49 -6.41 -6.81
CA LEU A 23 0.12 -7.66 -7.26
C LEU A 23 0.09 -8.74 -6.17
N ALA A 24 0.34 -8.38 -4.90
CA ALA A 24 0.29 -9.31 -3.78
C ALA A 24 -1.12 -9.85 -3.49
N LEU A 25 -2.16 -9.04 -3.73
CA LEU A 25 -3.57 -9.45 -3.63
C LEU A 25 -3.99 -10.42 -4.74
N GLY A 26 -3.26 -10.44 -5.87
CA GLY A 26 -3.55 -11.28 -7.02
C GLY A 26 -4.90 -10.94 -7.68
N GLN A 27 -5.30 -11.74 -8.67
CA GLN A 27 -6.56 -11.50 -9.39
C GLN A 27 -7.80 -11.66 -8.52
N ASP A 28 -7.80 -12.62 -7.59
CA ASP A 28 -9.00 -12.97 -6.82
C ASP A 28 -9.50 -11.80 -5.96
N HIS A 29 -8.58 -11.02 -5.40
CA HIS A 29 -8.90 -9.92 -4.48
C HIS A 29 -8.67 -8.55 -5.13
N GLY A 30 -7.61 -8.39 -5.92
CA GLY A 30 -7.29 -7.11 -6.59
C GLY A 30 -8.28 -6.75 -7.70
N SER A 31 -8.93 -7.73 -8.34
CA SER A 31 -9.88 -7.46 -9.44
C SER A 31 -11.08 -6.61 -9.02
N GLN A 32 -11.46 -6.66 -7.74
CA GLN A 32 -12.58 -5.91 -7.18
C GLN A 32 -12.21 -4.44 -6.90
N LEU A 33 -10.92 -4.11 -6.85
CA LEU A 33 -10.44 -2.75 -6.59
C LEU A 33 -10.34 -1.91 -7.86
N TRP A 34 -10.02 -2.49 -9.01
CA TRP A 34 -9.91 -1.75 -10.27
C TRP A 34 -11.15 -0.93 -10.63
N PRO A 35 -12.39 -1.45 -10.50
CA PRO A 35 -13.59 -0.68 -10.84
C PRO A 35 -13.88 0.49 -9.89
N LEU A 36 -13.17 0.57 -8.75
CA LEU A 36 -13.32 1.65 -7.77
C LEU A 36 -12.36 2.82 -8.03
N MET A 37 -11.42 2.64 -8.95
CA MET A 37 -10.40 3.62 -9.31
C MET A 37 -10.84 4.37 -10.57
N ASP A 38 -10.35 5.60 -10.74
CA ASP A 38 -10.50 6.32 -12.00
C ASP A 38 -9.44 5.91 -13.05
N ASP A 39 -9.62 6.37 -14.29
CA ASP A 39 -8.74 6.01 -15.41
C ASP A 39 -7.29 6.48 -15.19
N GLU A 40 -7.07 7.57 -14.46
CA GLU A 40 -5.73 8.11 -14.17
C GLU A 40 -5.03 7.23 -13.13
N GLU A 41 -5.73 6.87 -12.06
CA GLU A 41 -5.25 5.96 -11.01
C GLU A 41 -4.92 4.57 -11.57
N ILE A 42 -5.82 4.00 -12.39
CA ILE A 42 -5.60 2.70 -13.05
C ILE A 42 -4.34 2.77 -13.91
N ARG A 43 -4.18 3.86 -14.67
CA ARG A 43 -3.01 4.06 -15.54
C ARG A 43 -1.72 4.16 -14.73
N ASP A 44 -1.70 4.96 -13.67
CA ASP A 44 -0.51 5.15 -12.84
C ASP A 44 -0.05 3.87 -12.16
N ILE A 45 -0.99 3.12 -11.58
CA ILE A 45 -0.69 1.83 -10.97
C ILE A 45 -0.21 0.83 -12.03
N SER A 46 -0.86 0.77 -13.19
CA SER A 46 -0.46 -0.13 -14.28
C SER A 46 0.95 0.19 -14.81
N MET A 47 1.29 1.48 -14.94
CA MET A 47 2.63 1.91 -15.31
C MET A 47 3.65 1.51 -14.25
N ALA A 48 3.35 1.74 -12.97
CA ALA A 48 4.22 1.35 -11.87
C ALA A 48 4.45 -0.18 -11.81
N MET A 49 3.40 -0.99 -12.02
CA MET A 49 3.52 -2.45 -12.11
C MET A 49 4.53 -2.89 -13.18
N SER A 50 4.51 -2.21 -14.34
CA SER A 50 5.43 -2.53 -15.44
C SER A 50 6.89 -2.13 -15.16
N SER A 51 7.13 -1.15 -14.26
CA SER A 51 8.45 -0.60 -13.96
C SER A 51 9.12 -1.18 -12.72
N LEU A 52 8.38 -1.87 -11.83
CA LEU A 52 8.85 -2.36 -10.53
C LEU A 52 10.06 -3.31 -10.59
N GLY A 53 10.25 -4.03 -11.70
CA GLY A 53 11.33 -5.00 -11.83
C GLY A 53 11.25 -6.13 -10.78
N LYS A 54 12.39 -6.62 -10.32
CA LYS A 54 12.43 -7.62 -9.25
C LYS A 54 12.26 -6.92 -7.90
N ILE A 55 11.35 -7.45 -7.08
CA ILE A 55 11.14 -7.02 -5.70
C ILE A 55 11.45 -8.20 -4.78
N GLU A 56 12.24 -7.94 -3.74
CA GLU A 56 12.60 -8.91 -2.73
C GLU A 56 11.38 -9.27 -1.86
N PRO A 57 11.17 -10.56 -1.51
CA PRO A 57 10.03 -10.99 -0.70
C PRO A 57 9.87 -10.21 0.62
N GLU A 58 10.99 -9.84 1.25
CA GLU A 58 11.02 -9.09 2.51
C GLU A 58 10.44 -7.68 2.38
N VAL A 59 10.60 -7.05 1.20
CA VAL A 59 10.00 -5.73 0.92
C VAL A 59 8.48 -5.86 0.81
N ILE A 60 8.00 -6.93 0.15
CA ILE A 60 6.57 -7.22 0.01
C ILE A 60 5.94 -7.48 1.38
N GLU A 61 6.56 -8.34 2.19
CA GLU A 61 6.09 -8.68 3.53
C GLU A 61 5.98 -7.44 4.42
N PHE A 62 7.04 -6.62 4.46
CA PHE A 62 7.04 -5.39 5.23
C PHE A 62 5.88 -4.47 4.80
N LEU A 63 5.72 -4.27 3.50
CA LEU A 63 4.75 -3.31 2.94
C LEU A 63 3.30 -3.74 3.21
N VAL A 64 3.02 -5.05 3.16
CA VAL A 64 1.72 -5.60 3.55
C VAL A 64 1.44 -5.40 5.04
N VAL A 65 2.41 -5.67 5.91
CA VAL A 65 2.27 -5.48 7.36
C VAL A 65 2.08 -4.00 7.70
N ASP A 66 2.87 -3.11 7.11
CA ASP A 66 2.77 -1.67 7.29
C ASP A 66 1.39 -1.15 6.82
N PHE A 67 0.94 -1.55 5.64
CA PHE A 67 -0.38 -1.20 5.12
C PHE A 67 -1.51 -1.65 6.05
N ALA A 68 -1.49 -2.90 6.52
CA ALA A 68 -2.48 -3.42 7.46
C ALA A 68 -2.45 -2.69 8.81
N THR A 69 -1.26 -2.32 9.29
CA THR A 69 -1.08 -1.56 10.53
C THR A 69 -1.67 -0.15 10.41
N GLN A 70 -1.44 0.51 9.27
CA GLN A 70 -2.02 1.83 9.00
C GLN A 70 -3.55 1.77 8.93
N MET A 71 -4.12 0.77 8.24
CA MET A 71 -5.57 0.54 8.21
C MET A 71 -6.16 0.31 9.62
N SER A 72 -5.47 -0.48 10.45
CA SER A 72 -5.88 -0.72 11.83
C SER A 72 -5.81 0.55 12.69
N THR A 73 -4.87 1.45 12.40
CA THR A 73 -4.71 2.72 13.13
C THR A 73 -5.81 3.71 12.77
N THR A 74 -6.26 3.72 11.50
CA THR A 74 -7.42 4.51 11.05
C THR A 74 -8.74 4.04 11.68
N GLY A 75 -8.78 2.81 12.22
CA GLY A 75 -9.95 2.21 12.88
C GLY A 75 -10.27 2.73 14.29
N SER A 76 -9.46 3.65 14.86
CA SER A 76 -9.75 4.27 16.16
C SER A 76 -9.56 5.79 16.12
N ILE A 77 -10.44 6.48 15.39
CA ILE A 77 -10.93 7.78 15.88
C ILE A 77 -12.17 7.46 16.73
N VAL A 78 -11.94 7.04 17.98
CA VAL A 78 -12.99 7.07 18.99
C VAL A 78 -13.08 8.54 19.41
N GLY A 79 -14.16 9.22 19.04
CA GLY A 79 -14.52 10.46 19.71
C GLY A 79 -14.83 10.12 21.18
N SER A 80 -13.83 10.22 22.06
CA SER A 80 -14.12 10.19 23.49
C SER A 80 -14.82 11.50 23.86
N MET A 81 -15.70 11.45 24.86
CA MET A 81 -16.33 12.65 25.44
C MET A 81 -15.30 13.71 25.84
N ASP A 82 -14.04 13.32 26.09
CA ASP A 82 -12.95 14.25 26.41
C ASP A 82 -12.59 15.21 25.26
N SER A 83 -12.90 14.87 24.01
CA SER A 83 -12.64 15.76 22.87
C SER A 83 -13.75 16.81 22.65
N THR A 84 -14.82 16.80 23.47
CA THR A 84 -15.92 17.78 23.41
C THR A 84 -15.75 18.94 24.40
N GLU A 85 -14.68 18.98 25.20
CA GLU A 85 -14.45 20.11 26.10
C GLU A 85 -12.98 20.57 26.06
N ARG A 86 -12.72 21.58 25.21
CA ARG A 86 -11.86 22.74 25.52
C ARG A 86 -12.28 23.93 24.67
#